data_AF-A0A3N4PTQ8-F1
#
_entry.id   AF-A0A3N4PTQ8-F1
#
_cell.length_a   1.000
_cell.length_b   1.000
_cell.length_c   1.000
_cell.angle_alpha   90.00
_cell.angle_beta   90.00
_cell.angle_gamma   90.00
#
_symmetry.space_group_name_H-M   'P 1'
#
loop_
_entity.id
_entity.type
_entity.pdbx_description
1 polymer ?
#
loop_
_entity_poly.entity_id
_entity_poly.type
_entity_poly.pdbx_seq_one_letter_code
_entity_poly.pdbx_strand_id
1 'polypeptide(L)'
;MPAESWQRTVEQQLPLLGHRNWVLIVDKAFPDQTNAGILTVNTGAAMPEVLEFVQRQLVASPHVKPIVYRDAELAYMTDSLSPGITAAEKEIATVLGPQKVNVILHDTVFGKMSAAAGTFSVLVLKTESLHPYTSVFFELDCAYWSNEKETALRRKMNP
;
A
#
# COMPACT_ATOMS: atom_id res chain seq x y z
N MET A 1 17.93 -14.54 -18.80
CA MET A 1 17.53 -13.15 -18.55
C MET A 1 17.85 -12.83 -17.10
N PRO A 2 18.53 -11.73 -16.75
CA PRO A 2 18.50 -11.29 -15.35
C PRO A 2 17.03 -11.05 -14.99
N ALA A 3 16.60 -11.47 -13.79
CA ALA A 3 15.28 -11.09 -13.30
C ALA A 3 15.18 -9.56 -13.33
N GLU A 4 14.14 -9.01 -13.95
CA GLU A 4 13.90 -7.57 -13.93
C GLU A 4 13.76 -7.15 -12.46
N SER A 5 14.49 -6.11 -12.05
CA SER A 5 14.49 -5.71 -10.64
C SER A 5 13.09 -5.22 -10.26
N TRP A 6 12.60 -5.61 -9.08
CA TRP A 6 11.24 -5.24 -8.64
C TRP A 6 11.06 -3.71 -8.61
N GLN A 7 12.13 -2.95 -8.36
CA GLN A 7 12.15 -1.49 -8.44
C GLN A 7 11.75 -1.00 -9.83
N ARG A 8 12.27 -1.62 -10.89
CA ARG A 8 11.95 -1.26 -12.27
C ARG A 8 10.49 -1.56 -12.59
N THR A 9 9.94 -2.65 -12.06
CA THR A 9 8.50 -2.93 -12.17
C THR A 9 7.68 -1.82 -11.52
N VAL A 10 8.04 -1.38 -10.30
CA VAL A 10 7.35 -0.25 -9.63
C VAL A 10 7.42 1.02 -10.47
N GLU A 11 8.60 1.38 -10.99
CA GLU A 11 8.82 2.57 -11.81
C GLU A 11 8.02 2.55 -13.12
N GLN A 12 7.83 1.37 -13.73
CA GLN A 12 7.03 1.21 -14.95
C GLN A 12 5.52 1.25 -14.66
N GLN A 13 5.08 0.66 -13.55
CA GLN A 13 3.67 0.57 -13.21
C GLN A 13 3.12 1.86 -12.63
N LEU A 14 3.88 2.55 -11.78
CA LEU A 14 3.38 3.71 -11.02
C LEU A 14 2.80 4.85 -11.88
N PRO A 15 3.37 5.22 -13.05
CA PRO A 15 2.77 6.21 -13.94
C PRO A 15 1.40 5.81 -14.52
N LEU A 16 1.09 4.51 -14.54
CA LEU A 16 -0.20 3.98 -15.01
C LEU A 16 -1.25 3.95 -13.89
N LEU A 17 -0.81 3.99 -12.62
CA LEU A 17 -1.69 3.98 -11.46
C LEU A 17 -2.15 5.40 -11.15
N GLY A 18 -3.45 5.56 -10.91
CA GLY A 18 -4.09 6.82 -10.58
C GLY A 18 -5.10 6.67 -9.43
N HIS A 19 -6.06 7.58 -9.37
CA HIS A 19 -7.11 7.55 -8.35
C HIS A 19 -7.86 6.19 -8.33
N ARG A 20 -7.97 5.59 -7.14
CA ARG A 20 -8.57 4.27 -6.82
C ARG A 20 -7.70 3.05 -7.14
N ASN A 21 -6.51 3.22 -7.70
CA ASN A 21 -5.54 2.13 -7.75
C ASN A 21 -4.93 1.89 -6.36
N TRP A 22 -4.36 0.71 -6.18
CA TRP A 22 -3.76 0.31 -4.91
C TRP A 22 -2.33 -0.19 -5.12
N VAL A 23 -1.45 0.14 -4.17
CA VAL A 23 -0.12 -0.45 -4.04
C VAL A 23 -0.01 -1.07 -2.65
N LEU A 24 0.35 -2.34 -2.59
CA LEU A 24 0.42 -3.11 -1.36
C LEU A 24 1.85 -3.59 -1.15
N ILE A 25 2.32 -3.48 0.09
CA ILE A 25 3.61 -4.01 0.52
C ILE A 25 3.31 -4.99 1.63
N VAL A 26 3.50 -6.27 1.34
CA VAL A 26 2.90 -7.34 2.15
C VAL A 26 3.94 -8.31 2.67
N ASP A 27 3.60 -8.97 3.76
CA ASP A 27 4.37 -10.10 4.27
C ASP A 27 4.40 -11.29 3.28
N LYS A 28 5.26 -12.26 3.55
CA LYS A 28 5.49 -13.40 2.66
C LYS A 28 4.27 -14.31 2.54
N ALA A 29 3.44 -14.38 3.58
CA ALA A 29 2.29 -15.28 3.66
C ALA A 29 1.06 -14.74 2.92
N PHE A 30 1.05 -13.45 2.53
CA PHE A 30 -0.03 -12.86 1.76
C PHE A 30 -0.37 -13.69 0.51
N PRO A 31 -1.63 -14.10 0.32
CA PRO A 31 -2.00 -15.04 -0.72
C PRO A 31 -1.83 -14.43 -2.12
N ASP A 32 -1.38 -15.26 -3.05
CA ASP A 32 -1.48 -14.92 -4.47
C ASP A 32 -2.94 -14.97 -4.90
N GLN A 33 -3.37 -14.05 -5.76
CA GLN A 33 -4.77 -13.91 -6.16
C GLN A 33 -4.92 -14.06 -7.67
N THR A 34 -5.95 -14.80 -8.09
CA THR A 34 -6.20 -15.12 -9.50
C THR A 34 -6.88 -13.99 -10.29
N ASN A 35 -7.07 -12.81 -9.70
CA ASN A 35 -7.74 -11.71 -10.37
C ASN A 35 -6.77 -11.04 -11.36
N ALA A 36 -7.20 -10.89 -12.62
CA ALA A 36 -6.39 -10.29 -13.69
C ALA A 36 -6.01 -8.81 -13.42
N GLY A 37 -6.73 -8.12 -12.54
CA GLY A 37 -6.38 -6.77 -12.09
C GLY A 37 -5.21 -6.73 -11.11
N ILE A 38 -4.74 -7.87 -10.60
CA ILE A 38 -3.68 -7.93 -9.58
C ILE A 38 -2.35 -8.31 -10.24
N LEU A 39 -1.35 -7.45 -10.08
CA LEU A 39 0.03 -7.74 -10.44
C LEU A 39 0.82 -7.99 -9.16
N THR A 40 1.25 -9.24 -8.97
CA THR A 40 2.04 -9.63 -7.81
C THR A 40 3.51 -9.79 -8.17
N VAL A 41 4.39 -9.12 -7.43
CA VAL A 41 5.84 -9.16 -7.57
C VAL A 41 6.45 -9.67 -6.27
N ASN A 42 7.25 -10.73 -6.34
CA ASN A 42 8.07 -11.18 -5.22
C ASN A 42 9.40 -10.40 -5.24
N THR A 43 9.62 -9.54 -4.26
CA THR A 43 10.75 -8.61 -4.26
C THR A 43 12.06 -9.25 -3.83
N GLY A 44 11.99 -10.31 -3.01
CA GLY A 44 13.17 -10.88 -2.35
C GLY A 44 13.84 -9.95 -1.33
N ALA A 45 13.17 -8.87 -0.95
CA ALA A 45 13.71 -7.79 -0.12
C ALA A 45 12.96 -7.67 1.23
N ALA A 46 13.60 -7.00 2.19
CA ALA A 46 13.02 -6.76 3.51
C ALA A 46 11.88 -5.72 3.45
N MET A 47 10.93 -5.80 4.38
CA MET A 47 9.79 -4.88 4.44
C MET A 47 10.18 -3.40 4.49
N PRO A 48 11.13 -2.95 5.35
CA PRO A 48 11.50 -1.54 5.41
C PRO A 48 12.10 -1.02 4.10
N GLU A 49 12.90 -1.84 3.39
CA GLU A 49 13.53 -1.48 2.12
C GLU A 49 12.49 -1.22 1.02
N VAL A 50 11.55 -2.15 0.86
CA VAL A 50 10.48 -2.03 -0.16
C VAL A 50 9.57 -0.85 0.18
N LEU A 51 9.23 -0.69 1.46
CA LEU A 51 8.39 0.41 1.94
C LEU A 51 9.03 1.77 1.68
N GLU A 52 10.31 1.93 2.01
CA GLU A 52 11.02 3.19 1.81
C GLU A 52 11.09 3.56 0.32
N PHE A 53 11.42 2.58 -0.53
CA PHE A 53 11.49 2.80 -1.98
C PHE A 53 10.14 3.24 -2.54
N VAL A 54 9.07 2.50 -2.25
CA VAL A 54 7.72 2.78 -2.78
C VAL A 54 7.20 4.12 -2.27
N GLN A 55 7.39 4.42 -0.98
CA GLN A 55 6.99 5.70 -0.41
C GLN A 55 7.70 6.88 -1.09
N ARG A 56 9.00 6.74 -1.37
CA ARG A 56 9.77 7.75 -2.12
C ARG A 56 9.22 7.97 -3.53
N GLN A 57 8.89 6.89 -4.25
CA GLN A 57 8.31 6.97 -5.59
C GLN A 57 6.92 7.62 -5.59
N LEU A 58 6.08 7.29 -4.59
CA LEU A 58 4.76 7.88 -4.43
C LEU A 58 4.84 9.38 -4.11
N VAL A 59 5.74 9.80 -3.23
CA VAL A 59 5.96 11.22 -2.91
C VAL A 59 6.50 12.00 -4.10
N ALA A 60 7.32 11.38 -4.95
CA ALA A 60 7.84 12.00 -6.17
C ALA A 60 6.80 12.08 -7.30
N SER A 61 5.67 11.38 -7.19
CA SER A 61 4.65 11.30 -8.23
C SER A 61 3.62 12.43 -8.10
N PRO A 62 3.52 13.36 -9.07
CA PRO A 62 2.66 14.54 -8.94
C PRO A 62 1.16 14.25 -9.18
N HIS A 63 0.81 13.10 -9.76
CA HIS A 63 -0.57 12.74 -10.12
C HIS A 63 -1.32 12.01 -9.02
N VAL A 64 -0.62 11.38 -8.07
CA VAL A 64 -1.20 10.56 -7.01
C VAL A 64 -0.74 10.99 -5.63
N LYS A 65 -1.64 10.84 -4.66
CA LYS A 65 -1.37 11.04 -3.24
C LYS A 65 -1.74 9.76 -2.49
N PRO A 66 -0.80 9.15 -1.74
CA PRO A 66 -1.13 7.95 -0.99
C PRO A 66 -2.02 8.25 0.21
N ILE A 67 -3.07 7.44 0.37
CA ILE A 67 -3.78 7.25 1.63
C ILE A 67 -3.27 5.93 2.22
N VAL A 68 -2.55 6.03 3.34
CA VAL A 68 -1.87 4.90 3.96
C VAL A 68 -2.79 4.20 4.94
N TYR A 69 -2.81 2.86 4.90
CA TYR A 69 -3.51 1.99 5.83
C TYR A 69 -2.56 0.96 6.45
N ARG A 70 -2.84 0.60 7.71
CA ARG A 70 -2.24 -0.53 8.44
C ARG A 70 -3.33 -1.32 9.15
N ASP A 71 -3.04 -2.59 9.39
CA ASP A 71 -3.90 -3.50 10.15
C ASP A 71 -4.00 -3.06 11.63
N ALA A 72 -5.22 -3.08 12.16
CA ALA A 72 -5.52 -2.72 13.55
C ALA A 72 -5.02 -3.76 14.55
N GLU A 73 -4.98 -5.02 14.11
CA GLU A 73 -4.56 -6.20 14.85
C GLU A 73 -3.12 -6.06 15.34
N LEU A 74 -2.26 -5.35 14.59
CA LEU A 74 -0.86 -5.12 14.94
C LEU A 74 -0.70 -4.40 16.30
N ALA A 75 -1.66 -3.55 16.68
CA ALA A 75 -1.63 -2.85 17.98
C ALA A 75 -1.82 -3.80 19.18
N TYR A 76 -2.31 -5.01 18.95
CA TYR A 76 -2.53 -6.04 19.97
C TYR A 76 -1.48 -7.15 19.92
N MET A 77 -0.57 -7.12 18.94
CA MET A 77 0.50 -8.08 18.81
C MET A 77 1.61 -7.80 19.82
N THR A 78 2.22 -8.89 20.32
CA THR A 78 3.35 -8.84 21.24
C THR A 78 4.41 -9.84 20.81
N ASP A 79 5.64 -9.64 21.27
CA ASP A 79 6.75 -10.55 20.98
C ASP A 79 6.52 -11.98 21.50
N SER A 80 5.62 -12.16 22.48
CA SER A 80 5.21 -13.51 22.93
C SER A 80 4.32 -14.24 21.92
N LEU A 81 3.54 -13.50 21.13
CA LEU A 81 2.69 -14.06 20.07
C LEU A 81 3.45 -14.23 18.75
N SER A 82 4.35 -13.28 18.46
CA SER A 82 5.23 -13.32 17.28
C SER A 82 6.57 -12.69 17.63
N PRO A 83 7.63 -13.49 17.85
CA PRO A 83 8.95 -12.96 18.17
C PRO A 83 9.42 -11.91 17.15
N GLY A 84 9.92 -10.77 17.62
CA GLY A 84 10.43 -9.70 16.76
C GLY A 84 9.38 -8.74 16.19
N ILE A 85 8.08 -8.95 16.46
CA ILE A 85 7.01 -8.10 15.92
C ILE A 85 7.12 -6.64 16.38
N THR A 86 7.53 -6.39 17.62
CA THR A 86 7.68 -5.02 18.15
C THR A 86 8.79 -4.26 17.42
N ALA A 87 9.88 -4.94 17.08
CA ALA A 87 10.97 -4.35 16.31
C ALA A 87 10.52 -4.05 14.87
N ALA A 88 9.84 -5.00 14.22
CA ALA A 88 9.31 -4.82 12.87
C ALA A 88 8.29 -3.66 12.79
N GLU A 89 7.39 -3.55 13.78
CA GLU A 89 6.42 -2.45 13.92
C GLU A 89 7.14 -1.10 13.96
N LYS A 90 8.19 -0.99 14.78
CA LYS A 90 8.99 0.22 14.93
C LYS A 90 9.75 0.58 13.66
N GLU A 91 10.31 -0.39 12.95
CA GLU A 91 11.00 -0.16 11.67
C GLU A 91 10.04 0.41 10.63
N ILE A 92 8.85 -0.19 10.50
CA ILE A 92 7.80 0.29 9.60
C ILE A 92 7.35 1.70 9.99
N ALA A 93 7.08 1.94 11.28
CA ALA A 93 6.69 3.26 11.76
C ALA A 93 7.77 4.33 11.49
N THR A 94 9.05 3.95 11.60
CA THR A 94 10.17 4.84 11.30
C THR A 94 10.19 5.25 9.83
N VAL A 95 9.98 4.29 8.92
CA VAL A 95 9.94 4.58 7.47
C VAL A 95 8.72 5.43 7.10
N LEU A 96 7.54 5.12 7.66
CA LEU A 96 6.32 5.90 7.42
C LEU A 96 6.44 7.34 7.93
N GLY A 97 7.23 7.57 8.98
CA GLY A 97 7.47 8.88 9.54
C GLY A 97 6.18 9.52 10.11
N PRO A 98 6.08 10.86 10.14
CA PRO A 98 4.97 11.56 10.81
C PRO A 98 3.68 11.62 9.97
N GLN A 99 3.59 10.90 8.85
CA GLN A 99 2.43 10.98 7.97
C GLN A 99 1.19 10.35 8.62
N LYS A 100 0.00 10.78 8.18
CA LYS A 100 -1.25 10.18 8.66
C LYS A 100 -1.36 8.75 8.16
N VAL A 101 -1.40 7.80 9.09
CA VAL A 101 -1.67 6.39 8.83
C VAL A 101 -3.06 6.05 9.38
N ASN A 102 -3.93 5.52 8.53
CA ASN A 102 -5.24 5.06 8.94
C ASN A 102 -5.12 3.61 9.43
N VAL A 103 -5.84 3.28 10.50
CA VAL A 103 -5.86 1.93 11.06
C VAL A 103 -7.20 1.30 10.73
N ILE A 104 -7.17 0.08 10.20
CA ILE A 104 -8.35 -0.63 9.72
C ILE A 104 -8.22 -2.11 10.02
N LEU A 105 -9.35 -2.81 10.24
CA LEU A 105 -9.34 -4.26 10.41
C LEU A 105 -8.86 -4.96 9.13
N HIS A 106 -8.09 -6.03 9.29
CA HIS A 106 -7.51 -6.80 8.19
C HIS A 106 -8.60 -7.21 7.17
N ASP A 107 -9.67 -7.87 7.61
CA ASP A 107 -10.76 -8.29 6.71
C ASP A 107 -11.40 -7.12 5.94
N THR A 108 -11.44 -5.93 6.56
CA THR A 108 -12.05 -4.75 5.94
C THR A 108 -11.17 -4.18 4.82
N VAL A 109 -9.84 -4.18 4.98
CA VAL A 109 -8.94 -3.73 3.89
C VAL A 109 -8.99 -4.70 2.71
N PHE A 110 -9.11 -6.01 2.96
CA PHE A 110 -9.31 -6.99 1.90
C PHE A 110 -10.63 -6.79 1.16
N GLY A 111 -11.72 -6.45 1.85
CA GLY A 111 -12.98 -6.09 1.21
C GLY A 111 -12.85 -4.89 0.27
N LYS A 112 -12.17 -3.82 0.71
CA LYS A 112 -11.88 -2.63 -0.10
C LYS A 112 -11.04 -2.97 -1.33
N MET A 113 -9.95 -3.71 -1.13
CA MET A 113 -9.05 -4.12 -2.21
C MET A 113 -9.76 -5.04 -3.21
N SER A 114 -10.54 -6.02 -2.75
CA SER A 114 -11.26 -6.95 -3.64
C SER A 114 -12.28 -6.22 -4.52
N ALA A 115 -12.97 -5.23 -3.94
CA ALA A 115 -13.87 -4.37 -4.70
C ALA A 115 -13.12 -3.52 -5.74
N ALA A 116 -11.95 -2.98 -5.38
CA ALA A 116 -11.12 -2.22 -6.31
C ALA A 116 -10.55 -3.10 -7.43
N ALA A 117 -10.00 -4.27 -7.10
CA ALA A 117 -9.36 -5.20 -8.03
C ALA A 117 -10.31 -5.74 -9.11
N GLY A 118 -11.63 -5.70 -8.88
CA GLY A 118 -12.61 -6.06 -9.91
C GLY A 118 -12.69 -5.06 -11.08
N THR A 119 -12.16 -3.84 -10.90
CA THR A 119 -12.26 -2.76 -11.90
C THR A 119 -10.92 -2.05 -12.17
N PHE A 120 -10.02 -2.03 -11.20
CA PHE A 120 -8.76 -1.27 -11.25
C PHE A 120 -7.57 -2.15 -10.89
N SER A 121 -6.40 -1.78 -11.41
CA SER A 121 -5.16 -2.50 -11.12
C SER A 121 -4.70 -2.33 -9.67
N VAL A 122 -4.21 -3.42 -9.09
CA VAL A 122 -3.58 -3.48 -7.78
C VAL A 122 -2.16 -4.03 -7.95
N LEU A 123 -1.16 -3.28 -7.48
CA LEU A 123 0.22 -3.75 -7.45
C LEU A 123 0.52 -4.32 -6.06
N VAL A 124 0.89 -5.60 -5.98
CA VAL A 124 1.25 -6.28 -4.74
C VAL A 124 2.74 -6.60 -4.74
N LEU A 125 3.46 -6.09 -3.76
CA LEU A 125 4.89 -6.30 -3.55
C LEU A 125 5.09 -7.20 -2.33
N LYS A 126 5.38 -8.48 -2.57
CA LYS A 126 5.63 -9.46 -1.51
C LYS A 126 7.07 -9.35 -1.03
N THR A 127 7.23 -9.14 0.27
CA THR A 127 8.52 -9.01 0.97
C THR A 127 8.94 -10.34 1.59
N GLU A 128 10.14 -10.40 2.17
CA GLU A 128 10.60 -11.51 3.00
C GLU A 128 10.14 -11.41 4.47
N SER A 129 9.26 -10.46 4.82
CA SER A 129 8.71 -10.37 6.18
C SER A 129 7.89 -11.61 6.52
N LEU A 130 8.18 -12.21 7.68
CA LEU A 130 7.43 -13.33 8.26
C LEU A 130 6.58 -12.89 9.46
N HIS A 131 6.37 -11.58 9.62
CA HIS A 131 5.63 -11.01 10.73
C HIS A 131 4.18 -10.72 10.33
N PRO A 132 3.18 -11.23 11.07
CA PRO A 132 1.77 -11.03 10.73
C PRO A 132 1.36 -9.57 10.90
N TYR A 133 0.37 -9.13 10.12
CA TYR A 133 -0.21 -7.78 10.20
C TYR A 133 0.79 -6.63 9.99
N THR A 134 1.97 -6.92 9.44
CA THR A 134 3.00 -5.91 9.11
C THR A 134 2.84 -5.34 7.71
N SER A 135 1.83 -5.80 6.97
CA SER A 135 1.51 -5.30 5.64
C SER A 135 1.07 -3.83 5.68
N VAL A 136 1.46 -3.07 4.66
CA VAL A 136 1.11 -1.65 4.47
C VAL A 136 0.39 -1.50 3.15
N PHE A 137 -0.74 -0.79 3.18
CA PHE A 137 -1.61 -0.62 2.02
C PHE A 137 -1.69 0.85 1.63
N PHE A 138 -1.51 1.15 0.35
CA PHE A 138 -1.60 2.49 -0.22
C PHE A 138 -2.78 2.54 -1.19
N GLU A 139 -3.86 3.20 -0.79
CA GLU A 139 -4.92 3.62 -1.72
C GLU A 139 -4.48 4.94 -2.37
N LEU A 140 -4.53 5.02 -3.69
CA LEU A 140 -4.09 6.21 -4.41
C LEU A 140 -5.25 7.17 -4.63
N ASP A 141 -5.10 8.41 -4.18
CA ASP A 141 -6.01 9.52 -4.43
C ASP A 141 -5.40 10.52 -5.42
N CYS A 142 -6.21 11.42 -6.00
CA CYS A 142 -5.73 12.46 -6.89
C CYS A 142 -4.96 13.53 -6.12
N ALA A 143 -3.67 13.73 -6.45
CA ALA A 143 -2.83 14.68 -5.72
C ALA A 143 -3.22 16.16 -5.95
N TYR A 144 -3.64 16.50 -7.17
CA TYR A 144 -3.93 17.89 -7.54
C TYR A 144 -5.41 18.28 -7.39
N TRP A 145 -6.31 17.30 -7.24
CA TRP A 145 -7.75 17.51 -7.14
C TRP A 145 -8.34 16.79 -5.92
N SER A 146 -8.50 17.51 -4.82
CA SER A 146 -9.01 16.95 -3.57
C SER A 146 -10.54 16.91 -3.52
N ASN A 147 -11.09 16.10 -2.61
CA ASN A 147 -12.53 16.02 -2.36
C ASN A 147 -13.15 17.38 -1.96
N GLU A 148 -12.40 18.27 -1.30
CA GLU A 148 -12.87 19.62 -0.98
C GLU A 148 -13.04 20.47 -2.24
N LYS A 149 -12.09 20.40 -3.17
CA LYS A 149 -12.17 21.09 -4.47
C LYS A 149 -13.35 20.56 -5.29
N GLU A 150 -13.52 19.24 -5.31
CA GLU A 150 -14.66 18.60 -5.97
C GLU A 150 -15.99 19.03 -5.35
N THR A 151 -16.10 19.01 -4.02
CA THR A 151 -17.32 19.43 -3.31
C THR A 151 -17.65 20.90 -3.61
N ALA A 152 -16.65 21.78 -3.61
CA ALA A 152 -16.82 23.19 -3.95
C ALA A 152 -17.28 23.38 -5.40
N LEU A 153 -16.77 22.58 -6.34
CA LEU A 153 -17.24 22.56 -7.72
C LEU A 153 -18.70 22.10 -7.81
N ARG A 154 -19.07 20.99 -7.16
CA ARG A 154 -20.44 20.45 -7.20
C ARG A 154 -21.47 21.41 -6.64
N ARG A 155 -21.15 22.14 -5.56
CA ARG A 155 -22.00 23.22 -5.04
C ARG A 155 -22.24 24.36 -6.04
N LYS A 156 -21.26 24.64 -6.92
CA LYS A 156 -21.43 25.64 -7.99
C LYS A 156 -22.25 25.11 -9.18
N MET A 157 -22.18 23.81 -9.45
CA MET A 157 -22.91 23.16 -10.55
C MET A 157 -24.40 22.95 -10.23
N ASN A 158 -24.73 22.74 -8.96
CA ASN A 158 -26.10 22.59 -8.47
C ASN A 158 -26.37 23.64 -7.37
N PRO A 159 -26.62 24.91 -7.76
CA PRO A 159 -26.88 26.00 -6.82
C PRO A 159 -28.19 25.81 -6.03
#